data_AF-A0AAW1ZRZ1-F1
#
_entry.id   AF-A0AAW1ZRZ1-F1
#
_cell.length_a   1.000
_cell.length_b   1.000
_cell.length_c   1.000
_cell.angle_alpha   90.00
_cell.angle_beta   90.00
_cell.angle_gamma   90.00
#
_symmetry.space_group_name_H-M   'P 1'
#
loop_
_entity.id
_entity.type
_entity.pdbx_description
1 polymer ?
#
loop_
_entity_poly.entity_id
_entity_poly.type
_entity_poly.pdbx_seq_one_letter_code
_entity_poly.pdbx_strand_id
1 'polypeptide(L)'
;MFLLYCTWIIGAASFRVNVPDRYLLAIRGRPAVLGCEFTPDRDLSSLVITWQRSENSQVVHSFYYQQDQLDRQSREFHNRTSLFISELGKGNASLRINSVGPKDAGQYLCQVSNAKGTGKAQIELDYGALYSEPRFYIHVNSTTVTVQFETEGFPKPEVIWLGEHSQNLSYHLELHDQTEDGLYIVKSSFEAQKPVVNVTFTLKNHLLNQYLQRPVCLSYGKDPVSLSELL
;
A
#
# COMPACT_ATOMS: atom_id res chain seq x y z
N MET A 1 28.33 -56.45 -31.01
CA MET A 1 28.77 -55.57 -29.92
C MET A 1 28.40 -54.14 -30.29
N PHE A 2 27.20 -53.69 -29.95
CA PHE A 2 26.74 -52.32 -30.20
C PHE A 2 26.84 -51.55 -28.87
N LEU A 3 27.81 -50.64 -28.78
CA LEU A 3 27.92 -49.71 -27.67
C LEU A 3 27.04 -48.49 -27.99
N LEU A 4 25.87 -48.40 -27.35
CA LEU A 4 25.08 -47.17 -27.33
C LEU A 4 25.82 -46.15 -26.46
N TYR A 5 26.48 -45.18 -27.09
CA TYR A 5 26.93 -43.98 -26.41
C TYR A 5 25.71 -43.11 -26.11
N CYS A 6 25.25 -43.17 -24.85
CA CYS A 6 24.30 -42.21 -24.33
C CYS A 6 25.05 -40.90 -24.11
N THR A 7 25.05 -40.02 -25.11
CA THR A 7 25.56 -38.66 -24.95
C THR A 7 24.61 -37.90 -24.04
N TRP A 8 25.02 -37.72 -22.79
CA TRP A 8 24.37 -36.78 -21.88
C TRP A 8 24.55 -35.39 -22.46
N ILE A 9 23.52 -34.88 -23.13
CA ILE A 9 23.43 -33.47 -23.47
C ILE A 9 23.25 -32.73 -22.14
N ILE A 10 24.35 -32.33 -21.51
CA ILE A 10 24.32 -31.35 -20.42
C ILE A 10 23.95 -30.03 -21.10
N GLY A 11 22.65 -29.74 -21.15
CA GLY A 11 22.16 -28.45 -21.64
C GLY A 11 22.77 -27.35 -20.79
N ALA A 12 23.42 -26.37 -21.42
CA ALA A 12 23.90 -25.17 -20.74
C ALA A 12 22.70 -24.50 -20.06
N ALA A 13 22.80 -24.23 -18.76
CA ALA A 13 21.75 -23.53 -18.03
C ALA A 13 21.52 -22.15 -18.69
N SER A 14 20.31 -21.92 -19.21
CA SER A 14 19.97 -20.65 -19.84
C SER A 14 19.95 -19.52 -18.81
N PHE A 15 20.41 -18.33 -19.19
CA PHE A 15 20.28 -17.13 -18.36
C PHE A 15 18.80 -16.80 -18.14
N ARG A 16 18.42 -16.50 -16.90
CA ARG A 16 17.03 -16.21 -16.53
C ARG A 16 16.99 -15.00 -15.61
N VAL A 17 15.90 -14.24 -15.76
CA VAL A 17 15.47 -13.20 -14.82
C VAL A 17 14.06 -13.58 -14.37
N ASN A 18 13.83 -13.58 -13.07
CA ASN A 18 12.59 -14.01 -12.45
C ASN A 18 12.11 -12.95 -11.46
N VAL A 19 10.81 -12.80 -11.36
CA VAL A 19 10.14 -12.02 -10.31
C VAL A 19 9.34 -13.05 -9.51
N PRO A 20 9.74 -13.37 -8.26
CA PRO A 20 9.04 -14.37 -7.45
C PRO A 20 7.57 -14.03 -7.24
N ASP A 21 7.30 -12.79 -6.83
CA ASP A 21 5.96 -12.26 -6.62
C ASP A 21 5.61 -11.25 -7.71
N ARG A 22 4.74 -11.66 -8.65
CA ARG A 22 4.36 -10.82 -9.80
C ARG A 22 3.43 -9.66 -9.44
N TYR A 23 2.89 -9.66 -8.23
CA TYR A 23 2.00 -8.63 -7.70
C TYR A 23 2.44 -8.27 -6.29
N LEU A 24 2.53 -6.98 -6.00
CA LEU A 24 2.88 -6.46 -4.69
C LEU A 24 1.92 -5.34 -4.30
N LEU A 25 1.25 -5.48 -3.15
CA LEU A 25 0.46 -4.41 -2.57
C LEU A 25 1.34 -3.57 -1.64
N ALA A 26 1.61 -2.32 -2.03
CA ALA A 26 2.36 -1.37 -1.22
C ALA A 26 1.45 -0.50 -0.35
N ILE A 27 1.94 -0.16 0.83
CA ILE A 27 1.25 0.72 1.78
C ILE A 27 1.85 2.12 1.68
N ARG A 28 0.99 3.14 1.57
CA ARG A 28 1.36 4.55 1.56
C ARG A 28 2.44 4.88 2.60
N GLY A 29 3.49 5.57 2.16
CA GLY A 29 4.59 6.06 2.99
C GLY A 29 5.52 4.96 3.51
N ARG A 30 5.21 3.68 3.32
CA ARG A 30 6.12 2.57 3.64
C ARG A 30 7.04 2.27 2.47
N PRO A 31 8.23 1.69 2.72
CA PRO A 31 9.06 1.18 1.63
C PRO A 31 8.41 -0.07 1.01
N ALA A 32 8.56 -0.22 -0.30
CA ALA A 32 8.21 -1.43 -1.05
C ALA A 32 9.48 -2.04 -1.67
N VAL A 33 9.52 -3.37 -1.77
CA VAL A 33 10.64 -4.10 -2.39
C VAL A 33 10.11 -4.90 -3.56
N LEU A 34 10.48 -4.49 -4.76
CA LEU A 34 10.12 -5.14 -6.00
C LEU A 34 11.14 -6.26 -6.25
N GLY A 35 10.71 -7.50 -6.04
CA GLY A 35 11.58 -8.68 -6.14
C GLY A 35 12.06 -8.92 -7.57
N CYS A 36 13.36 -9.10 -7.76
CA CYS A 36 13.94 -9.55 -9.02
C CYS A 36 15.19 -10.39 -8.79
N GLU A 37 15.17 -11.60 -9.32
CA GLU A 37 16.25 -12.59 -9.22
C GLU A 37 16.79 -12.90 -10.61
N PHE A 38 18.09 -13.19 -10.73
CA PHE A 38 18.72 -13.51 -12.00
C PHE A 38 19.81 -14.57 -11.86
N THR A 39 20.18 -15.22 -12.96
CA THR A 39 21.28 -16.18 -12.97
C THR A 39 22.61 -15.47 -12.62
N PRO A 40 23.21 -15.73 -11.44
CA PRO A 40 24.33 -14.94 -10.94
C PRO A 40 25.62 -15.18 -11.74
N ASP A 41 26.51 -14.19 -11.72
CA ASP A 41 27.91 -14.31 -12.14
C ASP A 41 28.83 -13.88 -11.00
N ARG A 42 30.01 -14.48 -10.90
CA ARG A 42 31.03 -14.10 -9.92
C ARG A 42 31.66 -12.74 -10.27
N ASP A 43 31.72 -12.43 -11.57
CA ASP A 43 32.22 -11.15 -12.04
C ASP A 43 31.05 -10.18 -12.32
N LEU A 44 31.03 -9.07 -11.59
CA LEU A 44 30.04 -8.00 -11.74
C LEU A 44 30.45 -6.95 -12.78
N SER A 45 31.62 -7.06 -13.41
CA SER A 45 32.12 -6.08 -14.38
C SER A 45 31.18 -5.88 -15.58
N SER A 46 30.50 -6.96 -15.99
CA SER A 46 29.53 -6.98 -17.09
C SER A 46 28.08 -6.80 -16.65
N LEU A 47 27.82 -6.64 -15.34
CA LEU A 47 26.47 -6.56 -14.81
C LEU A 47 25.83 -5.21 -15.17
N VAL A 48 24.68 -5.30 -15.83
CA VAL A 48 23.79 -4.18 -16.11
C VAL A 48 22.40 -4.52 -15.58
N ILE A 49 21.85 -3.64 -14.74
CA ILE A 49 20.49 -3.74 -14.21
C ILE A 49 19.75 -2.46 -14.55
N THR A 50 18.56 -2.60 -15.13
CA THR A 50 17.65 -1.49 -15.39
C THR A 50 16.28 -1.84 -14.87
N TRP A 51 15.76 -0.99 -13.99
CA TRP A 51 14.35 -0.94 -13.62
C TRP A 51 13.68 0.21 -14.36
N GLN A 52 12.57 -0.07 -15.01
CA GLN A 52 11.78 0.93 -15.72
C GLN A 52 10.28 0.68 -15.59
N ARG A 53 9.47 1.70 -15.81
CA ARG A 53 8.02 1.55 -15.99
C ARG A 53 7.73 0.82 -17.31
N SER A 54 6.83 -0.16 -17.28
CA SER A 54 6.45 -0.90 -18.50
C SER A 54 5.68 -0.02 -19.50
N GLU A 55 4.88 0.93 -19.01
CA GLU A 55 3.94 1.72 -19.82
C GLU A 55 4.59 2.79 -20.71
N ASN A 56 5.67 3.41 -20.24
CA ASN A 56 6.30 4.57 -20.90
C ASN A 56 7.83 4.52 -20.88
N SER A 57 8.43 3.44 -20.38
CA SER A 57 9.89 3.28 -20.23
C SER A 57 10.56 4.36 -19.38
N GLN A 58 9.84 5.02 -18.47
CA GLN A 58 10.44 5.89 -17.46
C GLN A 58 11.47 5.10 -16.63
N VAL A 59 12.69 5.63 -16.55
CA VAL A 59 13.80 4.97 -15.86
C VAL A 59 13.64 5.16 -14.35
N VAL A 60 13.48 4.05 -13.65
CA VAL A 60 13.26 4.01 -12.20
C VAL A 60 14.59 3.90 -11.46
N HIS A 61 15.50 3.05 -11.95
CA HIS A 61 16.84 2.88 -11.39
C HIS A 61 17.73 2.14 -12.40
N SER A 62 19.01 2.49 -12.45
CA SER A 62 19.99 1.83 -13.32
C SER A 62 21.29 1.58 -12.58
N PHE A 63 21.93 0.44 -12.84
CA PHE A 63 23.23 0.07 -12.30
C PHE A 63 24.08 -0.53 -13.40
N TYR A 64 25.27 0.04 -13.62
CA TYR A 64 26.29 -0.46 -14.53
C TYR A 64 27.64 0.18 -14.22
N TYR A 65 28.73 -0.44 -14.67
CA TYR A 65 30.10 -0.11 -14.22
C TYR A 65 30.27 -0.19 -12.70
N GLN A 66 29.58 -1.15 -12.08
CA GLN A 66 29.63 -1.44 -10.64
C GLN A 66 29.18 -0.28 -9.74
N GLN A 67 28.34 0.62 -10.26
CA GLN A 67 27.78 1.74 -9.51
C GLN A 67 26.36 2.08 -9.98
N ASP A 68 25.61 2.78 -9.12
CA ASP A 68 24.31 3.34 -9.47
C ASP A 68 24.48 4.48 -10.49
N GLN A 69 23.54 4.58 -11.43
CA GLN A 69 23.60 5.47 -12.58
C GLN A 69 22.36 6.35 -12.60
N LEU A 70 22.42 7.43 -11.82
CA LEU A 70 21.25 8.24 -11.46
C LEU A 70 20.96 9.39 -12.44
N ASP A 71 21.89 9.72 -13.35
CA ASP A 71 21.77 10.87 -14.26
C ASP A 71 20.52 10.83 -15.16
N ARG A 72 20.09 9.62 -15.54
CA ARG A 72 18.91 9.39 -16.40
C ARG A 72 17.68 8.94 -15.61
N GLN A 73 17.76 8.87 -14.30
CA GLN A 73 16.62 8.50 -13.46
C GLN A 73 15.51 9.55 -13.59
N SER A 74 14.26 9.10 -13.74
CA SER A 74 13.10 10.01 -13.72
C SER A 74 13.00 10.71 -12.37
N ARG A 75 12.64 12.00 -12.39
CA ARG A 75 12.61 12.87 -11.20
C ARG A 75 11.75 12.32 -10.05
N GLU A 76 10.65 11.63 -10.35
CA GLU A 76 9.76 11.06 -9.33
C GLU A 76 10.41 9.96 -8.46
N PHE A 77 11.51 9.35 -8.93
CA PHE A 77 12.23 8.28 -8.24
C PHE A 77 13.55 8.73 -7.59
N HIS A 78 13.96 9.99 -7.78
CA HIS A 78 15.18 10.57 -7.20
C HIS A 78 15.20 10.43 -5.68
N ASN A 79 16.34 10.01 -5.13
CA ASN A 79 16.57 9.83 -3.68
C ASN A 79 15.60 8.86 -2.97
N ARG A 80 14.82 8.08 -3.72
CA ARG A 80 13.84 7.14 -3.15
C ARG A 80 14.10 5.70 -3.54
N THR A 81 14.96 5.42 -4.52
CA THR A 81 15.21 4.05 -4.97
C THR A 81 16.63 3.58 -4.71
N SER A 82 16.79 2.27 -4.47
CA SER A 82 18.10 1.65 -4.22
C SER A 82 18.05 0.16 -4.54
N LEU A 83 19.16 -0.38 -5.05
CA LEU A 83 19.39 -1.82 -5.16
C LEU A 83 20.06 -2.36 -3.90
N PHE A 84 19.94 -3.67 -3.67
CA PHE A 84 20.67 -4.38 -2.62
C PHE A 84 22.07 -4.75 -3.13
N ILE A 85 23.00 -3.77 -3.15
CA ILE A 85 24.33 -3.92 -3.77
C ILE A 85 25.10 -5.16 -3.27
N SER A 86 25.02 -5.47 -1.98
CA SER A 86 25.67 -6.65 -1.39
C SER A 86 25.12 -8.00 -1.87
N GLU A 87 23.92 -8.02 -2.46
CA GLU A 87 23.21 -9.22 -2.90
C GLU A 87 23.28 -9.43 -4.42
N LEU A 88 23.84 -8.47 -5.18
CA LEU A 88 23.97 -8.58 -6.65
C LEU A 88 24.77 -9.83 -7.06
N GLY A 89 25.87 -10.14 -6.36
CA GLY A 89 26.69 -11.33 -6.61
C GLY A 89 25.97 -12.66 -6.33
N LYS A 90 24.84 -12.62 -5.62
CA LYS A 90 23.98 -13.79 -5.35
C LYS A 90 22.80 -13.86 -6.32
N GLY A 91 22.71 -12.94 -7.28
CA GLY A 91 21.64 -12.92 -8.26
C GLY A 91 20.41 -12.14 -7.82
N ASN A 92 20.51 -11.24 -6.85
CA ASN A 92 19.39 -10.41 -6.40
C ASN A 92 19.50 -9.00 -6.98
N ALA A 93 18.62 -8.65 -7.91
CA ALA A 93 18.48 -7.33 -8.52
C ALA A 93 17.24 -6.57 -8.01
N SER A 94 16.72 -6.93 -6.84
CA SER A 94 15.51 -6.34 -6.28
C SER A 94 15.66 -4.84 -6.03
N LEU A 95 14.58 -4.11 -6.29
CA LEU A 95 14.54 -2.66 -6.13
C LEU A 95 13.75 -2.29 -4.89
N ARG A 96 14.34 -1.50 -4.00
CA ARG A 96 13.61 -0.84 -2.93
C ARG A 96 13.15 0.54 -3.39
N ILE A 97 11.87 0.85 -3.22
CA ILE A 97 11.29 2.19 -3.38
C ILE A 97 10.86 2.66 -1.99
N ASN A 98 11.41 3.78 -1.51
CA ASN A 98 11.07 4.38 -0.22
C ASN A 98 9.82 5.27 -0.32
N SER A 99 9.04 5.32 0.76
CA SER A 99 7.89 6.22 0.92
C SER A 99 6.88 6.13 -0.23
N VAL A 100 6.36 4.93 -0.53
CA VAL A 100 5.48 4.71 -1.70
C VAL A 100 4.25 5.62 -1.69
N GLY A 101 3.93 6.19 -2.85
CA GLY A 101 2.75 7.01 -3.10
C GLY A 101 1.84 6.44 -4.19
N PRO A 102 0.70 7.09 -4.44
CA PRO A 102 -0.29 6.64 -5.43
C PRO A 102 0.29 6.57 -6.86
N LYS A 103 1.19 7.51 -7.20
CA LYS A 103 1.83 7.60 -8.52
C LYS A 103 2.88 6.52 -8.75
N ASP A 104 3.23 5.72 -7.74
CA ASP A 104 4.13 4.58 -7.88
C ASP A 104 3.36 3.32 -8.33
N ALA A 105 2.03 3.26 -8.18
CA ALA A 105 1.24 2.12 -8.68
C ALA A 105 1.43 1.94 -10.19
N GLY A 106 1.46 0.69 -10.65
CA GLY A 106 1.65 0.32 -12.05
C GLY A 106 2.65 -0.81 -12.28
N GLN A 107 2.96 -1.06 -13.55
CA GLN A 107 3.83 -2.16 -13.96
C GLN A 107 5.29 -1.73 -14.08
N TYR A 108 6.18 -2.53 -13.52
CA TYR A 108 7.63 -2.34 -13.54
C TYR A 108 8.32 -3.51 -14.24
N LEU A 109 9.31 -3.20 -15.07
CA LEU A 109 10.14 -4.17 -15.76
C LEU A 109 11.55 -4.16 -15.15
N CYS A 110 11.97 -5.31 -14.64
CA CYS A 110 13.36 -5.59 -14.29
C CYS A 110 14.05 -6.20 -15.52
N GLN A 111 15.09 -5.54 -16.02
CA GLN A 111 15.96 -6.07 -17.08
C GLN A 111 17.38 -6.22 -16.52
N VAL A 112 17.96 -7.40 -16.71
CA VAL A 112 19.31 -7.72 -16.24
C VAL A 112 20.13 -8.33 -17.38
N SER A 113 21.37 -7.89 -17.51
CA SER A 113 22.37 -8.45 -18.43
C SER A 113 23.68 -8.72 -17.69
N ASN A 114 24.32 -9.84 -17.98
CA ASN A 114 25.70 -10.14 -17.60
C ASN A 114 26.37 -11.02 -18.66
N ALA A 115 27.58 -11.51 -18.41
CA ALA A 115 28.33 -12.36 -19.33
C ALA A 115 27.59 -13.65 -19.77
N LYS A 116 26.59 -14.12 -19.00
CA LYS A 116 25.82 -15.32 -19.31
C LYS A 116 24.59 -15.04 -20.19
N GLY A 117 24.18 -13.79 -20.30
CA GLY A 117 23.06 -13.39 -21.17
C GLY A 117 22.27 -12.20 -20.66
N THR A 118 21.11 -11.99 -21.28
CA THR A 118 20.16 -10.92 -20.96
C THR A 118 18.78 -11.51 -20.75
N GLY A 119 18.03 -10.97 -19.80
CA GLY A 119 16.68 -11.39 -19.48
C GLY A 119 15.87 -10.26 -18.88
N LYS A 120 14.55 -10.46 -18.80
CA LYS A 120 13.63 -9.48 -18.23
C LYS A 120 12.45 -10.17 -17.56
N ALA A 121 11.91 -9.53 -16.54
CA ALA A 121 10.70 -9.97 -15.86
C ALA A 121 9.92 -8.75 -15.33
N GLN A 122 8.61 -8.91 -15.20
CA GLN A 122 7.69 -7.84 -14.85
C GLN A 122 7.01 -8.11 -13.50
N ILE A 123 6.79 -7.05 -12.75
CA ILE A 123 6.01 -7.00 -11.50
C ILE A 123 4.97 -5.89 -11.59
N GLU A 124 3.79 -6.12 -11.02
CA GLU A 124 2.74 -5.13 -10.83
C GLU A 124 2.76 -4.65 -9.38
N LEU A 125 2.88 -3.33 -9.19
CA LEU A 125 2.79 -2.68 -7.88
C LEU A 125 1.42 -2.04 -7.74
N ASP A 126 0.66 -2.48 -6.75
CA ASP A 126 -0.59 -1.85 -6.35
C ASP A 126 -0.40 -1.01 -5.09
N TYR A 127 -1.36 -0.16 -4.78
CA TYR A 127 -1.25 0.84 -3.74
C TYR A 127 -2.48 0.88 -2.84
N GLY A 128 -2.24 0.89 -1.53
CA GLY A 128 -3.26 1.12 -0.51
C GLY A 128 -2.81 2.15 0.52
N ALA A 129 -3.76 2.84 1.15
CA ALA A 129 -3.49 3.69 2.31
C ALA A 129 -4.41 3.29 3.47
N LEU A 130 -3.80 2.98 4.62
CA LEU A 130 -4.55 2.74 5.84
C LEU A 130 -5.33 4.00 6.22
N TYR A 131 -6.56 3.81 6.69
CA TYR A 131 -7.34 4.88 7.28
C TYR A 131 -6.68 5.35 8.58
N SER A 132 -6.48 6.66 8.69
CA SER A 132 -5.94 7.29 9.89
C SER A 132 -6.92 7.20 11.06
N GLU A 133 -6.42 7.45 12.27
CA GLU A 133 -7.28 7.59 13.45
C GLU A 133 -8.35 8.65 13.18
N PRO A 134 -9.65 8.30 13.21
CA PRO A 134 -10.69 9.24 12.84
C PRO A 134 -10.77 10.41 13.81
N ARG A 135 -10.83 11.63 13.28
CA ARG A 135 -11.14 12.84 14.05
C ARG A 135 -12.61 12.82 14.43
N PHE A 136 -12.90 13.07 15.70
CA PHE A 136 -14.24 13.05 16.25
C PHE A 136 -14.75 14.46 16.47
N TYR A 137 -15.97 14.74 15.97
CA TYR A 137 -16.66 16.00 16.18
C TYR A 137 -18.04 15.76 16.77
N ILE A 138 -18.46 16.68 17.65
CA ILE A 138 -19.81 16.74 18.18
C ILE A 138 -20.37 18.10 17.82
N HIS A 139 -21.51 18.10 17.13
CA HIS A 139 -22.30 19.29 16.87
C HIS A 139 -23.61 19.21 17.65
N VAL A 140 -23.85 20.20 18.50
CA VAL A 140 -25.07 20.27 19.32
C VAL A 140 -25.93 21.41 18.78
N ASN A 141 -27.13 21.07 18.35
CA ASN A 141 -28.19 22.02 18.02
C ASN A 141 -29.25 22.02 19.13
N SER A 142 -30.23 22.92 19.05
CA SER A 142 -31.30 23.03 20.06
C SER A 142 -32.13 21.75 20.25
N THR A 143 -32.22 20.91 19.22
CA THR A 143 -33.04 19.69 19.22
C THR A 143 -32.27 18.41 18.88
N THR A 144 -31.06 18.53 18.33
CA THR A 144 -30.28 17.39 17.82
C THR A 144 -28.84 17.42 18.30
N VAL A 145 -28.26 16.24 18.49
CA VAL A 145 -26.82 16.04 18.63
C VAL A 145 -26.35 15.23 17.45
N THR A 146 -25.36 15.74 16.73
CA THR A 146 -24.72 15.08 15.60
C THR A 146 -23.31 14.71 15.99
N VAL A 147 -23.00 13.43 15.90
CA VAL A 147 -21.64 12.90 16.06
C VAL A 147 -21.06 12.63 14.68
N GLN A 148 -19.85 13.09 14.42
CA GLN A 148 -19.21 12.95 13.11
C GLN A 148 -17.80 12.39 13.28
N PHE A 149 -17.44 11.45 12.41
CA PHE A 149 -16.07 11.01 12.23
C PHE A 149 -15.54 11.44 10.87
N GLU A 150 -14.30 11.93 10.86
CA GLU A 150 -13.55 12.25 9.66
C GLU A 150 -12.22 11.48 9.65
N THR A 151 -11.95 10.75 8.58
CA THR A 151 -10.71 9.98 8.41
C THR A 151 -10.32 9.95 6.93
N GLU A 152 -9.05 9.70 6.64
CA GLU A 152 -8.54 9.63 5.27
C GLU A 152 -7.81 8.31 5.02
N GLY A 153 -7.95 7.76 3.82
CA GLY A 153 -7.35 6.47 3.43
C GLY A 153 -7.69 6.08 2.00
N PHE A 154 -7.27 4.88 1.59
CA PHE A 154 -7.53 4.36 0.24
C PHE A 154 -7.48 2.82 0.24
N PRO A 155 -8.34 2.12 -0.52
CA PRO A 155 -9.42 2.64 -1.38
C PRO A 155 -10.67 2.96 -0.55
N LYS A 156 -11.77 3.31 -1.23
CA LYS A 156 -13.09 3.54 -0.61
C LYS A 156 -13.40 2.45 0.43
N PRO A 157 -13.76 2.81 1.68
CA PRO A 157 -13.99 1.84 2.73
C PRO A 157 -15.47 1.47 2.84
N GLU A 158 -15.74 0.43 3.61
CA GLU A 158 -17.07 0.19 4.17
C GLU A 158 -17.18 0.91 5.51
N VAL A 159 -18.24 1.71 5.69
CA VAL A 159 -18.51 2.47 6.91
C VAL A 159 -19.90 2.15 7.40
N ILE A 160 -20.02 1.77 8.67
CA ILE A 160 -21.30 1.43 9.30
C ILE A 160 -21.37 2.07 10.68
N TRP A 161 -22.51 2.70 10.98
CA TRP A 161 -22.89 3.05 12.34
C TRP A 161 -23.72 1.92 12.94
N LEU A 162 -23.31 1.43 14.11
CA LEU A 162 -24.02 0.41 14.85
C LEU A 162 -24.69 1.03 16.07
N GLY A 163 -25.97 0.75 16.26
CA GLY A 163 -26.73 1.08 17.45
C GLY A 163 -26.58 0.03 18.55
N GLU A 164 -27.46 0.11 19.54
CA GLU A 164 -27.60 -0.93 20.55
C GLU A 164 -27.93 -2.28 19.89
N HIS A 165 -27.33 -3.36 20.40
CA HIS A 165 -27.49 -4.72 19.87
C HIS A 165 -27.04 -4.89 18.40
N SER A 166 -26.07 -4.09 17.93
CA SER A 166 -25.51 -4.17 16.58
C SER A 166 -26.52 -3.88 15.47
N GLN A 167 -27.57 -3.13 15.77
CA GLN A 167 -28.49 -2.63 14.74
C GLN A 167 -27.71 -1.74 13.77
N ASN A 168 -27.78 -2.02 12.47
CA ASN A 168 -27.20 -1.13 11.47
C ASN A 168 -28.03 0.15 11.39
N LEU A 169 -27.43 1.28 11.78
CA LEU A 169 -27.99 2.62 11.77
C LEU A 169 -27.33 3.50 10.71
N SER A 170 -26.80 2.92 9.63
CA SER A 170 -26.07 3.69 8.62
C SER A 170 -26.98 4.72 7.98
N TYR A 171 -26.72 6.00 8.26
CA TYR A 171 -27.26 7.14 7.53
C TYR A 171 -26.14 8.16 7.28
N HIS A 172 -26.19 8.75 6.08
CA HIS A 172 -25.28 9.75 5.53
C HIS A 172 -23.75 9.46 5.66
N LEU A 173 -23.16 9.08 4.52
CA LEU A 173 -21.72 9.05 4.30
C LEU A 173 -21.39 10.03 3.17
N GLU A 174 -20.53 11.01 3.46
CA GLU A 174 -19.94 11.89 2.46
C GLU A 174 -18.50 11.42 2.17
N LEU A 175 -18.18 11.26 0.89
CA LEU A 175 -16.86 10.87 0.42
C LEU A 175 -16.32 11.95 -0.51
N HIS A 176 -15.07 12.35 -0.29
CA HIS A 176 -14.37 13.30 -1.14
C HIS A 176 -12.98 12.77 -1.51
N ASP A 177 -12.63 12.80 -2.79
CA ASP A 177 -11.33 12.33 -3.31
C ASP A 177 -10.27 13.46 -3.33
N GLN A 178 -10.51 14.54 -2.58
CA GLN A 178 -9.90 15.86 -2.78
C GLN A 178 -8.44 16.03 -2.35
N THR A 179 -7.75 14.98 -1.93
CA THR A 179 -6.32 15.11 -1.62
C THR A 179 -5.47 15.08 -2.89
N GLU A 180 -4.37 15.82 -2.94
CA GLU A 180 -3.42 15.80 -4.06
C GLU A 180 -2.86 14.38 -4.34
N ASP A 181 -2.98 13.50 -3.37
CA ASP A 181 -2.54 12.12 -3.41
C ASP A 181 -3.67 11.10 -3.67
N GLY A 182 -4.88 11.53 -4.04
CA GLY A 182 -5.98 10.64 -4.42
C GLY A 182 -6.56 9.78 -3.30
N LEU A 183 -6.39 10.18 -2.04
CA LEU A 183 -7.04 9.55 -0.89
C LEU A 183 -8.51 9.95 -0.77
N TYR A 184 -9.31 9.01 -0.25
CA TYR A 184 -10.67 9.25 0.19
C TYR A 184 -10.66 9.92 1.57
N ILE A 185 -11.22 11.12 1.66
CA ILE A 185 -11.66 11.73 2.91
C ILE A 185 -13.09 11.25 3.18
N VAL A 186 -13.24 10.51 4.26
CA VAL A 186 -14.48 9.90 4.73
C VAL A 186 -15.04 10.79 5.83
N LYS A 187 -16.22 11.34 5.61
CA LYS A 187 -17.01 12.03 6.64
C LYS A 187 -18.32 11.29 6.83
N SER A 188 -18.53 10.73 8.02
CA SER A 188 -19.78 10.05 8.33
C SER A 188 -20.35 10.58 9.63
N SER A 189 -21.65 10.83 9.62
CA SER A 189 -22.33 11.55 10.68
C SER A 189 -23.56 10.81 11.13
N PHE A 190 -23.74 10.71 12.44
CA PHE A 190 -24.91 10.16 13.07
C PHE A 190 -25.61 11.27 13.87
N GLU A 191 -26.81 11.65 13.44
CA GLU A 191 -27.69 12.57 14.16
C GLU A 191 -28.65 11.80 15.09
N ALA A 192 -28.85 12.33 16.29
CA ALA A 192 -29.79 11.84 17.28
C ALA A 192 -30.59 12.98 17.91
N GLN A 193 -31.86 12.71 18.21
CA GLN A 193 -32.76 13.59 18.97
C GLN A 193 -32.92 13.13 20.43
N LYS A 194 -32.27 12.04 20.82
CA LYS A 194 -32.41 11.41 22.13
C LYS A 194 -31.36 11.95 23.11
N PRO A 195 -31.69 12.09 24.40
CA PRO A 195 -30.78 12.59 25.44
C PRO A 195 -29.58 11.67 25.69
N VAL A 196 -29.64 10.42 25.21
CA VAL A 196 -28.55 9.45 25.26
C VAL A 196 -28.26 8.99 23.83
N VAL A 197 -27.00 9.11 23.44
CA VAL A 197 -26.45 8.57 22.20
C VAL A 197 -25.54 7.41 22.57
N ASN A 198 -25.86 6.22 22.08
CA ASN A 198 -25.07 5.01 22.27
C ASN A 198 -24.91 4.35 20.90
N VAL A 199 -23.80 4.66 20.23
CA VAL A 199 -23.53 4.18 18.87
C VAL A 199 -22.07 3.82 18.71
N THR A 200 -21.77 3.04 17.69
CA THR A 200 -20.41 2.66 17.35
C THR A 200 -20.16 2.94 15.88
N PHE A 201 -19.18 3.78 15.58
CA PHE A 201 -18.65 3.93 14.23
C PHE A 201 -17.75 2.75 13.90
N THR A 202 -17.93 2.17 12.72
CA THR A 202 -17.05 1.13 12.20
C THR A 202 -16.59 1.48 10.79
N LEU A 203 -15.32 1.21 10.51
CA LEU A 203 -14.72 1.37 9.19
C LEU A 203 -13.92 0.12 8.85
N LYS A 204 -14.11 -0.41 7.64
CA LYS A 204 -13.37 -1.55 7.11
C LYS A 204 -12.72 -1.20 5.77
N ASN A 205 -11.40 -1.30 5.73
CA ASN A 205 -10.61 -1.29 4.50
C ASN A 205 -10.23 -2.74 4.17
N HIS A 206 -10.98 -3.31 3.23
CA HIS A 206 -10.82 -4.71 2.83
C HIS A 206 -9.49 -4.97 2.12
N LEU A 207 -8.96 -4.01 1.36
CA LEU A 207 -7.70 -4.16 0.63
C LEU A 207 -6.52 -4.40 1.58
N LEU A 208 -6.48 -3.64 2.68
CA LEU A 208 -5.41 -3.71 3.68
C LEU A 208 -5.78 -4.52 4.93
N ASN A 209 -6.92 -5.21 4.93
CA ASN A 209 -7.45 -5.93 6.09
C ASN A 209 -7.48 -5.09 7.38
N GLN A 210 -7.81 -3.81 7.26
CA GLN A 210 -7.88 -2.88 8.40
C GLN A 210 -9.33 -2.74 8.87
N TYR A 211 -9.51 -2.77 10.19
CA TYR A 211 -10.79 -2.54 10.86
C TYR A 211 -10.62 -1.49 11.97
N LEU A 212 -11.45 -0.45 11.95
CA LEU A 212 -11.54 0.58 12.98
C LEU A 212 -12.92 0.54 13.61
N GLN A 213 -12.99 0.61 14.94
CA GLN A 213 -14.24 0.61 15.71
C GLN A 213 -14.15 1.66 16.82
N ARG A 214 -15.09 2.60 16.84
CA ARG A 214 -15.12 3.72 17.80
C ARG A 214 -16.51 3.80 18.46
N PRO A 215 -16.67 3.24 19.67
CA PRO A 215 -17.87 3.43 20.48
C PRO A 215 -17.98 4.89 20.93
N VAL A 216 -19.20 5.41 20.91
CA VAL A 216 -19.56 6.78 21.33
C VAL A 216 -20.76 6.67 22.26
N CYS A 217 -20.54 7.05 23.52
CA CYS A 217 -21.58 7.17 24.53
C CYS A 217 -21.65 8.62 25.00
N LEU A 218 -22.75 9.30 24.70
CA LEU A 218 -23.01 10.67 25.13
C LEU A 218 -24.33 10.71 25.89
N SER A 219 -24.37 11.45 26.99
CA SER A 219 -25.61 11.78 27.70
C SER A 219 -25.65 13.28 27.94
N TYR A 220 -26.76 13.93 27.59
CA TYR A 220 -26.95 15.36 27.79
C TYR A 220 -28.36 15.65 28.34
N GLY A 221 -28.49 16.65 29.21
CA GLY A 221 -29.78 17.08 29.75
C GLY A 221 -30.34 16.25 30.92
N LYS A 222 -29.50 15.55 31.70
CA LYS A 222 -29.92 15.15 33.05
C LYS A 222 -29.60 16.29 34.01
N ASP A 223 -30.62 16.92 34.57
CA ASP A 223 -30.46 17.68 35.82
C ASP A 223 -29.75 16.78 36.84
N PRO A 224 -28.84 17.32 37.68
CA PRO A 224 -28.40 16.58 38.85
C PRO A 224 -29.66 16.25 39.66
N VAL A 225 -29.90 14.96 39.91
CA VAL A 225 -31.00 14.51 40.77
C VAL A 225 -30.91 15.34 42.05
N SER A 226 -31.91 16.19 42.27
CA SER A 226 -32.01 16.98 43.47
C SER A 226 -32.11 16.01 44.64
N LEU A 227 -31.21 16.15 45.63
CA LEU A 227 -31.27 15.40 46.89
C LEU A 227 -32.58 15.65 47.68
N SER A 228 -33.46 16.54 47.21
CA SER A 228 -34.78 16.79 47.78
C SER A 228 -35.86 15.76 47.40
N GLU A 229 -35.59 14.81 46.51
CA GLU A 229 -36.55 13.73 46.16
C GLU A 229 -36.26 12.40 46.88
N LEU A 230 -35.30 12.38 47.81
CA LEU A 230 -34.89 11.21 48.61
C LEU A 230 -35.21 11.35 50.12
N LEU A 231 -36.08 12.28 50.50
CA LEU A 231 -36.62 12.44 51.85
C LEU A 231 -38.15 12.52 51.80
#